data_AF-A0A1V6JRN4-F1
#
_entry.id   AF-A0A1V6JRN4-F1
#
_cell.length_a   1.000
_cell.length_b   1.000
_cell.length_c   1.000
_cell.angle_alpha   90.00
_cell.angle_beta   90.00
_cell.angle_gamma   90.00
#
_symmetry.space_group_name_H-M   'P 1'
#
loop_
_entity.id
_entity.type
_entity.pdbx_description
1 polymer ?
#
loop_
_entity_poly.entity_id
_entity_poly.type
_entity_poly.pdbx_seq_one_letter_code
_entity_poly.pdbx_strand_id
1 'polypeptide(L)'
;MVTAFAKRLDTAPAGYLFAVVTHGGGGGAAVCPAGNIDMVDGRPVWNHRCELCCGCIHLCPAGAIQAGSRTEGRQRYRHPDVTVADMERQAGRNRTRRAG
;
A
#
# COMPACT_ATOMS: atom_id res chain seq x y z
N MET A 1 -20.99 1.70 14.71
CA MET A 1 -20.20 2.19 13.57
C MET A 1 -18.72 1.91 13.87
N VAL A 2 -18.11 0.92 13.20
CA VAL A 2 -16.70 0.45 13.27
C VAL A 2 -16.15 0.01 14.65
N THR A 3 -16.24 0.83 15.70
CA THR A 3 -15.66 0.58 17.03
C THR A 3 -16.29 -0.62 17.75
N ALA A 4 -17.55 -0.93 17.45
CA ALA A 4 -18.26 -2.08 18.02
C ALA A 4 -17.87 -3.42 17.36
N PHE A 5 -17.33 -3.40 16.14
CA PHE A 5 -16.87 -4.58 15.41
C PHE A 5 -15.44 -4.95 15.82
N ALA A 6 -14.56 -3.95 15.98
CA ALA A 6 -13.17 -4.14 16.41
C ALA A 6 -13.05 -4.84 17.78
N LYS A 7 -13.97 -4.57 18.71
CA LYS A 7 -13.98 -5.19 20.05
C LYS A 7 -14.37 -6.67 20.08
N ARG A 8 -14.86 -7.23 18.97
CA ARG A 8 -15.31 -8.63 18.86
C ARG A 8 -14.36 -9.51 18.05
N LEU A 9 -13.26 -8.94 17.55
CA LEU A 9 -12.28 -9.65 16.75
C LEU A 9 -11.22 -10.25 17.68
N ASP A 10 -11.19 -11.58 17.78
CA ASP A 10 -10.07 -12.28 18.42
C ASP A 10 -8.91 -12.35 17.43
N THR A 11 -7.83 -11.63 17.77
CA THR A 11 -6.62 -11.49 16.94
C THR A 11 -5.53 -12.48 17.31
N ALA A 12 -5.74 -13.34 18.31
CA ALA A 12 -4.73 -14.27 18.81
C ALA A 12 -4.15 -15.26 17.77
N PRO A 13 -4.93 -15.79 16.79
CA PRO A 13 -4.38 -16.73 15.80
C PRO A 13 -3.89 -16.05 14.51
N ALA A 14 -4.15 -14.76 14.30
CA ALA A 14 -3.80 -14.07 13.06
C ALA A 14 -2.36 -13.56 13.13
N GLY A 15 -1.41 -14.29 12.53
CA GLY A 15 -0.01 -13.88 12.38
C GLY A 15 0.21 -12.57 11.60
N TYR A 16 -0.85 -11.94 11.09
CA TYR A 16 -0.82 -10.58 10.55
C TYR A 16 -2.17 -9.86 10.74
N LEU A 17 -2.15 -8.78 11.52
CA LEU A 17 -3.31 -7.94 11.88
C LEU A 17 -3.72 -6.93 10.78
N PHE A 18 -3.27 -7.11 9.53
CA PHE A 18 -3.37 -6.07 8.50
C PHE A 18 -4.77 -5.93 7.86
N ALA A 19 -5.66 -6.91 8.03
CA ALA A 19 -6.87 -7.03 7.22
C ALA A 19 -8.17 -6.45 7.84
N VAL A 20 -8.21 -6.12 9.14
CA VAL A 20 -9.51 -5.74 9.76
C VAL A 20 -9.62 -4.25 10.15
N VAL A 21 -8.52 -3.50 10.26
CA VAL A 21 -8.60 -2.12 10.81
C VAL A 21 -7.81 -1.07 10.00
N THR A 22 -7.23 -1.40 8.85
CA THR A 22 -6.51 -0.38 8.07
C THR A 22 -7.49 0.64 7.50
N HIS A 23 -7.37 1.86 8.02
CA HIS A 23 -8.06 3.05 7.52
C HIS A 23 -7.74 3.17 6.01
N GLY A 24 -8.78 3.29 5.19
CA GLY A 24 -8.77 3.28 3.72
C GLY A 24 -7.40 3.32 3.02
N GLY A 25 -6.90 2.18 2.55
CA GLY A 25 -5.95 2.11 1.42
C GLY A 25 -4.56 2.76 1.56
N GLY A 26 -4.12 3.16 2.76
CA GLY A 26 -2.92 4.01 2.96
C GLY A 26 -1.55 3.38 2.70
N GLY A 27 -1.44 2.08 2.40
CA GLY A 27 -0.14 1.40 2.22
C GLY A 27 0.68 1.88 1.01
N GLY A 28 0.03 2.47 0.00
CA GLY A 28 0.69 2.92 -1.23
C GLY A 28 1.73 4.03 -1.02
N ALA A 29 1.50 4.93 -0.07
CA ALA A 29 2.40 6.04 0.24
C ALA A 29 3.73 5.59 0.87
N ALA A 30 3.66 4.63 1.80
CA ALA A 30 4.84 4.10 2.49
C ALA A 30 5.76 3.33 1.54
N VAL A 31 5.18 2.51 0.64
CA VAL A 31 5.96 1.66 -0.27
C VAL A 31 6.41 2.34 -1.55
N CYS A 32 5.94 3.54 -1.86
CA CYS A 32 6.31 4.21 -3.11
C CYS A 32 7.77 4.69 -3.07
N PRO A 33 8.70 4.10 -3.84
CA PRO A 33 10.10 4.52 -3.82
C PRO A 33 10.32 5.94 -4.34
N ALA A 34 9.43 6.42 -5.22
CA ALA A 34 9.50 7.77 -5.78
C ALA A 34 8.88 8.86 -4.88
N GLY A 35 8.28 8.48 -3.74
CA GLY A 35 7.57 9.43 -2.86
C GLY A 35 6.44 10.16 -3.61
N ASN A 36 5.74 9.44 -4.49
CA ASN A 36 4.77 10.02 -5.40
C ASN A 36 3.33 10.09 -4.82
N ILE A 37 3.07 9.45 -3.68
CA ILE A 37 1.71 9.30 -3.14
C ILE A 37 1.66 9.96 -1.78
N ASP A 38 0.82 10.99 -1.65
CA ASP A 38 0.44 11.60 -0.37
C ASP A 38 -0.96 11.16 0.04
N MET A 39 -1.26 11.20 1.34
CA MET A 39 -2.60 10.93 1.85
C MET A 39 -3.25 12.24 2.27
N VAL A 40 -4.29 12.66 1.55
CA VAL A 40 -5.08 13.87 1.82
C VAL A 40 -6.52 13.45 2.06
N ASP A 41 -7.09 13.83 3.20
CA ASP A 41 -8.46 13.46 3.60
C ASP A 41 -8.78 11.96 3.50
N GLY A 42 -7.79 11.12 3.81
CA GLY A 42 -7.89 9.67 3.75
C GLY A 42 -7.88 9.09 2.32
N ARG A 43 -7.50 9.88 1.32
CA ARG A 43 -7.40 9.45 -0.09
C ARG A 43 -5.98 9.65 -0.61
N PRO A 44 -5.47 8.73 -1.47
CA PRO A 44 -4.19 8.92 -2.13
C PRO A 44 -4.27 10.04 -3.18
N VAL A 45 -3.27 10.93 -3.17
CA VAL A 45 -3.05 11.97 -4.18
C VAL A 45 -1.68 11.74 -4.82
N TRP A 46 -1.60 11.81 -6.15
CA TRP A 46 -0.37 11.52 -6.91
C TRP A 46 0.34 12.80 -7.36
N ASN A 47 1.63 12.90 -7.04
CA ASN A 47 2.46 14.10 -7.24
C ASN A 47 3.23 14.14 -8.57
N HIS A 48 2.76 13.44 -9.60
CA HIS A 48 3.38 13.37 -10.95
C HIS A 48 4.84 12.86 -11.00
N ARG A 49 5.30 12.15 -9.97
CA ARG A 49 6.61 11.47 -9.88
C ARG A 49 6.49 9.95 -10.06
N CYS A 50 5.43 9.48 -10.72
CA CYS A 50 5.19 8.05 -10.89
C CYS A 50 6.21 7.44 -11.86
N GLU A 51 6.93 6.40 -11.41
CA GLU A 51 7.88 5.64 -12.25
C GLU A 51 7.30 4.32 -12.76
N LEU A 52 5.99 4.10 -12.59
CA LEU A 52 5.28 2.89 -13.04
C LEU A 52 5.85 1.56 -12.49
N CYS A 53 6.45 1.56 -11.30
CA CYS A 53 6.93 0.34 -10.64
C CYS A 53 5.79 -0.63 -10.22
N CYS A 54 4.54 -0.16 -10.23
CA CYS A 54 3.33 -0.92 -9.92
C CYS A 54 3.24 -1.49 -8.49
N GLY A 55 4.17 -1.17 -7.58
CA GLY A 55 4.16 -1.68 -6.21
C GLY A 55 2.87 -1.36 -5.46
N CYS A 56 2.36 -0.13 -5.55
CA CYS A 56 1.10 0.26 -4.92
C CYS A 56 -0.13 -0.47 -5.50
N ILE A 57 -0.12 -0.79 -6.80
CA ILE A 57 -1.20 -1.52 -7.48
C ILE A 57 -1.25 -2.96 -6.96
N HIS A 58 -0.10 -3.64 -6.95
CA HIS A 58 0.03 -5.01 -6.47
C HIS A 58 -0.22 -5.16 -4.97
N LEU A 59 0.10 -4.12 -4.20
CA LEU A 59 -0.13 -4.11 -2.76
C LEU A 59 -1.60 -3.82 -2.38
N CYS A 60 -2.35 -3.12 -3.23
CA CYS A 60 -3.72 -2.71 -2.90
C CYS A 60 -4.67 -3.92 -2.85
N PRO A 61 -5.14 -4.34 -1.66
CA PRO A 61 -5.98 -5.53 -1.54
C PRO A 61 -7.37 -5.31 -2.15
N ALA A 62 -7.88 -4.08 -2.07
CA ALA A 62 -9.15 -3.69 -2.68
C ALA A 62 -9.06 -3.52 -4.21
N GLY A 63 -7.86 -3.58 -4.80
CA GLY A 63 -7.65 -3.33 -6.22
C GLY A 63 -8.00 -1.92 -6.69
N ALA A 64 -8.19 -0.96 -5.77
CA ALA A 64 -8.66 0.39 -6.08
C ALA A 64 -7.64 1.27 -6.84
N ILE A 65 -6.35 0.94 -6.77
CA ILE A 65 -5.29 1.69 -7.46
C ILE A 65 -5.08 1.11 -8.86
N GLN A 66 -5.12 1.97 -9.88
CA GLN A 66 -4.96 1.60 -11.28
C GLN A 66 -3.99 2.55 -12.01
N ALA A 67 -3.26 2.03 -13.00
CA ALA A 67 -2.50 2.81 -13.96
C ALA A 67 -3.20 2.75 -15.33
N GLY A 68 -4.22 3.60 -15.47
CA GLY A 68 -5.12 3.60 -16.64
C GLY A 68 -5.95 2.32 -16.76
N SER A 69 -6.54 2.11 -17.94
CA SER A 69 -7.46 0.99 -18.19
C SER A 69 -6.77 -0.37 -18.26
N ARG A 70 -5.45 -0.41 -18.50
CA ARG A 70 -4.72 -1.67 -18.72
C ARG A 70 -4.60 -2.52 -17.45
N THR A 71 -4.76 -1.95 -16.26
CA THR A 71 -4.57 -2.68 -14.99
C THR A 71 -5.87 -3.06 -14.29
N GLU A 72 -7.02 -2.58 -14.78
CA GLU A 72 -8.33 -2.69 -14.14
C GLU A 72 -8.79 -4.15 -13.96
N GLY A 73 -8.47 -5.02 -14.92
CA GLY A 73 -8.74 -6.46 -14.86
C GLY A 73 -7.54 -7.34 -14.49
N ARG A 74 -6.41 -6.77 -14.08
CA ARG A 74 -5.19 -7.55 -13.83
C ARG A 74 -5.11 -8.03 -12.38
N GLN A 75 -4.76 -9.31 -12.24
CA GLN A 75 -4.50 -9.95 -10.94
C GLN A 75 -3.41 -9.21 -10.14
N ARG A 76 -3.57 -9.19 -8.81
CA ARG A 76 -2.61 -8.57 -7.88
C ARG A 76 -1.61 -9.61 -7.41
N TYR A 77 -0.50 -9.72 -8.12
CA TYR A 77 0.60 -10.59 -7.71
C TYR A 77 1.35 -10.03 -6.50
N ARG A 78 1.63 -10.89 -5.51
CA ARG A 78 2.54 -10.61 -4.40
C ARG A 78 3.42 -11.83 -4.16
N HIS A 79 4.73 -11.63 -4.09
CA HIS A 79 5.66 -12.69 -3.74
C HIS A 79 5.44 -13.10 -2.27
N PRO A 80 5.32 -14.41 -1.95
CA PRO A 80 4.99 -14.87 -0.60
C PRO A 80 6.04 -14.45 0.45
N ASP A 81 7.31 -14.47 0.06
CA ASP A 81 8.41 -14.16 0.98
C ASP A 81 8.74 -12.66 1.10
N VAL A 82 8.04 -11.78 0.36
CA VAL A 82 8.31 -10.33 0.37
C VAL A 82 7.27 -9.59 1.22
N THR A 83 7.74 -9.05 2.34
CA THR A 83 6.88 -8.32 3.28
C THR A 83 6.71 -6.85 2.88
N VAL A 84 5.71 -6.17 3.46
CA VAL A 84 5.55 -4.72 3.24
C VAL A 84 6.76 -3.96 3.79
N ALA A 85 7.30 -4.41 4.93
CA ALA A 85 8.50 -3.82 5.53
C ALA A 85 9.73 -3.90 4.62
N ASP A 86 9.87 -4.97 3.83
CA ASP A 86 10.93 -5.06 2.81
C ASP A 86 10.78 -3.99 1.74
N MET A 87 9.55 -3.79 1.27
CA MET A 87 9.23 -2.76 0.27
C MET A 87 9.44 -1.35 0.84
N GLU A 88 9.07 -1.09 2.10
CA GLU A 88 9.31 0.18 2.79
C GLU A 88 10.81 0.46 2.98
N ARG A 89 11.60 -0.54 3.39
CA ARG A 89 13.06 -0.43 3.46
C ARG A 89 13.67 -0.08 2.10
N GLN A 90 13.23 -0.74 1.04
CA GLN A 90 13.67 -0.44 -0.31
C GLN A 90 13.27 0.97 -0.74
N ALA A 91 12.04 1.40 -0.44
CA ALA A 91 11.55 2.74 -0.73
C ALA A 91 12.38 3.81 -0.01
N GLY A 92 12.68 3.60 1.28
CA GLY A 92 13.55 4.48 2.07
C GLY A 92 14.94 4.63 1.45
N ARG A 93 15.57 3.51 1.06
CA ARG A 93 16.87 3.52 0.35
C ARG A 93 16.83 4.26 -0.98
N ASN A 94 15.73 4.16 -1.72
CA ASN A 94 15.58 4.86 -2.99
C ASN A 94 15.38 6.37 -2.80
N ARG A 95 14.67 6.79 -1.76
CA ARG A 95 14.47 8.21 -1.44
C ARG A 95 15.77 8.86 -0.97
N THR A 96 16.56 8.19 -0.12
CA THR A 96 17.85 8.73 0.33
C THR A 96 18.86 8.85 -0.82
N ARG A 97 18.93 7.86 -1.72
CA ARG A 97 19.80 7.92 -2.91
C ARG A 97 19.48 9.06 -3.87
N ARG A 98 18.25 9.56 -3.89
CA ARG A 98 17.82 10.65 -4.77
C ARG A 98 18.02 12.05 -4.16
N ALA A 99 18.26 12.11 -2.85
CA ALA A 99 18.40 13.36 -2.13
C ALA A 99 19.86 13.87 -2.08
N GLY A 100 20.83 13.06 -2.51
CA GLY A 100 22.23 13.44 -2.71
C GLY A 100 22.58 13.49 -4.18
#